data_AF-D4JGD5-F1
#
_entry.id   AF-D4JGD5-F1
#
_cell.length_a   1.000
_cell.length_b   1.000
_cell.length_c   1.000
_cell.angle_alpha   90.00
_cell.angle_beta   90.00
_cell.angle_gamma   90.00
#
_symmetry.space_group_name_H-M   'P 1'
#
loop_
_entity.id
_entity.type
_entity.pdbx_description
1 polymer ?
#
loop_
_entity_poly.entity_id
_entity_poly.type
_entity_poly.pdbx_seq_one_letter_code
_entity_poly.pdbx_strand_id
1 'polypeptide(L)'
;MGLELSRTTMANWVIQASRTWLKPLIEHMHDELLKEHYIYGDETRVQVLKEPEKKATSQSYMWVYSNISGSPHPITLFDYRPNRNSDNPKEYLKGFSGYLITDAYAGYNHLEGVTNVYCWAHARRKFVEALPKDRKGIEDSLSCRAIEKIGKLFAIEKKIADMDCEEKKRIRQNEAVPLLKDFFT
;
A
#
# COMPACT_ATOMS: atom_id res chain seq x y z
N MET A 1 43.15 8.92 -7.51
CA MET A 1 42.93 7.68 -8.26
C MET A 1 41.45 7.37 -8.22
N GLY A 2 40.79 7.30 -9.38
CA GLY A 2 39.42 6.82 -9.49
C GLY A 2 39.43 5.47 -10.22
N LEU A 3 38.65 4.51 -9.74
CA LEU A 3 38.47 3.23 -10.42
C LEU A 3 37.32 3.40 -11.43
N GLU A 4 37.57 3.21 -12.72
CA GLU A 4 36.51 3.23 -13.72
C GLU A 4 35.66 1.95 -13.61
N LEU A 5 34.44 2.09 -13.08
CA LEU A 5 33.47 1.01 -12.98
C LEU A 5 32.39 1.18 -14.06
N SER A 6 32.28 0.20 -14.96
CA SER A 6 31.21 0.21 -15.96
C SER A 6 29.84 0.00 -15.31
N ARG A 7 28.79 0.58 -15.90
CA ARG A 7 27.40 0.38 -15.46
C ARG A 7 27.01 -1.10 -15.39
N THR A 8 27.48 -1.90 -16.35
CA THR A 8 27.27 -3.35 -16.40
C THR A 8 27.89 -4.05 -15.19
N THR A 9 29.10 -3.66 -14.79
CA THR A 9 29.79 -4.25 -13.63
C THR A 9 29.03 -3.96 -12.35
N MET A 10 28.64 -2.68 -12.13
CA MET A 10 27.85 -2.29 -10.97
C MET A 10 26.49 -3.03 -10.91
N ALA A 11 25.80 -3.14 -12.04
CA ALA A 11 24.52 -3.87 -12.12
C ALA A 11 24.72 -5.36 -11.78
N ASN A 12 25.75 -6.00 -12.34
CA ASN A 12 26.04 -7.40 -12.05
C ASN A 12 26.37 -7.63 -10.58
N TRP A 13 27.11 -6.73 -9.94
CA TRP A 13 27.40 -6.82 -8.51
C TRP A 13 26.14 -6.72 -7.65
N VAL A 14 25.26 -5.75 -7.94
CA VAL A 14 23.98 -5.62 -7.22
C VAL A 14 23.11 -6.87 -7.42
N ILE A 15 23.02 -7.39 -8.65
CA ILE A 15 22.25 -8.60 -8.97
C ILE A 15 22.81 -9.82 -8.22
N GLN A 16 24.12 -10.03 -8.26
CA GLN A 16 24.75 -11.16 -7.57
C GLN A 16 24.58 -11.04 -6.05
N ALA A 17 24.78 -9.83 -5.50
CA ALA A 17 24.64 -9.61 -4.07
C ALA A 17 23.20 -9.87 -3.60
N SER A 18 22.22 -9.33 -4.34
CA SER A 18 20.80 -9.54 -4.06
C SER A 18 20.42 -11.02 -4.12
N ARG A 19 20.80 -11.73 -5.18
CA ARG A 19 20.42 -13.14 -5.38
C ARG A 19 21.11 -14.11 -4.44
N THR A 20 22.37 -13.84 -4.09
CA THR A 20 23.20 -14.78 -3.34
C THR A 20 23.10 -14.56 -1.83
N TRP A 21 23.13 -13.28 -1.40
CA TRP A 21 23.27 -12.94 0.01
C TRP A 21 21.99 -12.39 0.62
N LEU A 22 21.20 -11.61 -0.15
CA LEU A 22 20.00 -10.96 0.39
C LEU A 22 18.73 -11.82 0.24
N LYS A 23 18.72 -12.79 -0.68
CA LYS A 23 17.55 -13.64 -0.91
C LYS A 23 17.03 -14.31 0.37
N PRO A 24 17.86 -14.95 1.21
CA PRO A 24 17.38 -15.57 2.45
C PRO A 24 16.77 -14.56 3.43
N LEU A 25 17.30 -13.33 3.46
CA LEU A 25 16.75 -12.26 4.30
C LEU A 25 15.36 -11.82 3.79
N ILE A 26 15.21 -11.65 2.48
CA ILE A 26 13.92 -11.28 1.86
C ILE A 26 12.88 -12.37 2.10
N GLU A 27 13.25 -13.64 1.95
CA GLU A 27 12.37 -14.79 2.21
C GLU A 27 11.96 -14.83 3.69
N HIS A 28 12.89 -14.63 4.61
CA HIS A 28 12.56 -14.57 6.03
C HIS A 28 11.66 -13.37 6.38
N MET A 29 11.92 -12.19 5.81
CA MET A 29 11.06 -11.02 5.98
C MET A 29 9.65 -11.27 5.43
N HIS A 30 9.53 -12.03 4.33
CA HIS A 30 8.24 -12.41 3.78
C HIS A 30 7.49 -13.37 4.71
N ASP A 31 8.17 -14.39 5.24
CA ASP A 31 7.59 -15.29 6.23
C ASP A 31 7.11 -14.56 7.50
N GLU A 32 7.89 -13.59 7.99
CA GLU A 32 7.49 -12.76 9.15
C GLU A 32 6.32 -11.83 8.79
N LEU A 33 6.32 -11.24 7.60
CA LEU A 33 5.21 -10.41 7.12
C LEU A 33 3.89 -11.18 7.09
N LEU A 34 3.90 -12.45 6.64
CA LEU A 34 2.70 -13.29 6.59
C LEU A 34 2.15 -13.67 7.98
N LYS A 35 2.92 -13.49 9.05
CA LYS A 35 2.50 -13.72 10.44
C LYS A 35 1.85 -12.49 11.08
N GLU A 36 1.96 -11.32 10.46
CA GLU A 36 1.37 -10.08 10.96
C GLU A 36 -0.17 -10.17 10.98
N HIS A 37 -0.82 -9.33 11.79
CA HIS A 37 -2.28 -9.23 11.79
C HIS A 37 -2.80 -8.25 10.73
N TYR A 38 -1.95 -7.32 10.29
CA TYR A 38 -2.29 -6.21 9.40
C TYR A 38 -1.20 -6.04 8.35
N ILE A 39 -1.57 -6.13 7.08
CA ILE A 39 -0.69 -5.88 5.94
C ILE A 39 -1.28 -4.75 5.09
N TYR A 40 -0.47 -3.81 4.66
CA TYR A 40 -0.79 -2.90 3.57
C TYR A 40 -0.40 -3.53 2.24
N GLY A 41 -1.24 -3.37 1.22
CA GLY A 41 -0.95 -3.75 -0.16
C GLY A 41 -1.26 -2.58 -1.11
N ASP A 42 -0.33 -2.30 -2.02
CA ASP A 42 -0.52 -1.33 -3.11
C ASP A 42 0.31 -1.75 -4.32
N GLU A 43 0.01 -1.21 -5.49
CA GLU A 43 0.74 -1.53 -6.71
C GLU A 43 0.93 -0.31 -7.62
N THR A 44 2.17 -0.15 -8.08
CA THR A 44 2.56 0.94 -8.98
C THR A 44 2.89 0.39 -10.36
N ARG A 45 2.37 1.08 -11.39
CA ARG A 45 2.68 0.78 -12.79
C ARG A 45 4.13 1.12 -13.12
N VAL A 46 4.80 0.20 -13.81
CA VAL A 46 6.18 0.37 -14.31
C VAL A 46 6.28 -0.09 -15.76
N GLN A 47 7.27 0.44 -16.48
CA GLN A 47 7.63 -0.01 -17.83
C GLN A 47 9.04 -0.62 -17.79
N VAL A 48 9.17 -1.84 -18.31
CA VAL A 48 10.44 -2.57 -18.32
C VAL A 48 10.95 -2.66 -19.76
N LEU A 49 12.10 -2.05 -20.01
CA LEU A 49 12.63 -1.87 -21.37
C LEU A 49 13.03 -3.18 -22.06
N LYS A 50 13.49 -4.17 -21.30
CA LYS A 50 14.03 -5.45 -21.81
C LYS A 50 13.34 -6.64 -21.15
N GLU A 51 12.02 -6.58 -21.07
CA GLU A 51 11.23 -7.72 -20.59
C GLU A 51 11.06 -8.74 -21.74
N PRO A 52 11.39 -10.02 -21.52
CA PRO A 52 11.14 -11.06 -22.51
C PRO A 52 9.67 -11.06 -22.95
N GLU A 53 9.44 -11.19 -24.25
CA GLU A 53 8.09 -11.34 -24.84
C GLU A 53 7.14 -10.15 -24.61
N LYS A 54 7.66 -9.01 -24.15
CA LYS A 54 6.89 -7.80 -23.89
C LYS A 54 7.48 -6.57 -24.55
N LYS A 55 6.63 -5.68 -25.04
CA LYS A 55 7.06 -4.40 -25.59
C LYS A 55 7.51 -3.50 -24.43
N ALA A 56 8.52 -2.67 -24.65
CA ALA A 56 9.00 -1.71 -23.65
C ALA A 56 7.91 -0.72 -23.18
N THR A 57 6.85 -0.51 -23.96
CA THR A 57 5.71 0.34 -23.62
C THR A 57 4.62 -0.38 -22.81
N SER A 58 4.69 -1.71 -22.71
CA SER A 58 3.75 -2.53 -21.96
C SER A 58 3.84 -2.23 -20.46
N GLN A 59 2.70 -2.31 -19.78
CA GLN A 59 2.61 -2.07 -18.35
C GLN A 59 2.97 -3.35 -17.58
N SER A 60 3.90 -3.22 -16.65
CA SER A 60 4.19 -4.18 -15.58
C SER A 60 3.91 -3.50 -14.25
N TYR A 61 4.00 -4.23 -13.15
CA TYR A 61 3.56 -3.75 -11.85
C TYR A 61 4.60 -4.08 -10.80
N MET A 62 4.89 -3.10 -9.95
CA MET A 62 5.63 -3.31 -8.72
C MET A 62 4.62 -3.26 -7.58
N TRP A 63 4.34 -4.42 -7.00
CA TRP A 63 3.53 -4.54 -5.80
C TRP A 63 4.40 -4.19 -4.60
N VAL A 64 3.82 -3.53 -3.61
CA VAL A 64 4.46 -3.25 -2.34
C VAL A 64 3.57 -3.78 -1.23
N TYR A 65 4.18 -4.55 -0.33
CA TYR A 65 3.53 -5.04 0.87
C TYR A 65 4.32 -4.59 2.08
N SER A 66 3.62 -4.11 3.09
CA SER A 66 4.25 -3.69 4.34
C SER A 66 3.39 -4.02 5.55
N ASN A 67 4.02 -4.20 6.71
CA ASN A 67 3.28 -4.21 7.97
C ASN A 67 2.94 -2.77 8.41
N ILE A 68 2.30 -2.64 9.57
CA ILE A 68 1.91 -1.34 10.13
C ILE A 68 3.13 -0.55 10.63
N SER A 69 3.06 0.78 10.56
CA SER A 69 4.15 1.66 11.00
C SER A 69 4.54 1.52 12.49
N GLY A 70 3.66 0.95 13.31
CA GLY A 70 3.92 0.66 14.72
C GLY A 70 4.51 -0.72 15.00
N SER A 71 4.83 -1.52 13.97
CA SER A 71 5.47 -2.82 14.18
C SER A 71 6.89 -2.63 14.72
N PRO A 72 7.34 -3.41 15.73
CA PRO A 72 8.71 -3.36 16.23
C PRO A 72 9.74 -3.80 15.17
N HIS A 73 9.30 -4.52 14.14
CA HIS A 73 10.11 -4.98 13.03
C HIS A 73 9.48 -4.50 11.71
N PRO A 74 9.72 -3.23 11.30
CA PRO A 74 9.16 -2.70 10.06
C PRO A 74 9.62 -3.51 8.85
N ILE A 75 8.66 -3.98 8.05
CA ILE A 75 8.91 -4.76 6.84
C ILE A 75 8.22 -4.06 5.68
N THR A 76 8.98 -3.82 4.60
CA THR A 76 8.46 -3.37 3.30
C THR A 76 9.12 -4.21 2.22
N LEU A 77 8.32 -4.95 1.47
CA LEU A 77 8.77 -5.83 0.40
C LEU A 77 8.14 -5.43 -0.92
N PHE A 78 8.95 -5.53 -1.98
CA PHE A 78 8.53 -5.24 -3.34
C PHE A 78 8.47 -6.52 -4.15
N ASP A 79 7.36 -6.73 -4.86
CA ASP A 79 7.12 -7.89 -5.71
C ASP A 79 6.84 -7.45 -7.15
N TYR A 80 7.78 -7.73 -8.04
CA TYR A 80 7.64 -7.41 -9.45
C TYR A 80 6.74 -8.42 -10.14
N ARG A 81 5.73 -7.93 -10.87
CA ARG A 81 4.80 -8.76 -11.64
C ARG A 81 4.63 -8.24 -13.07
N PRO A 82 4.60 -9.14 -14.07
CA PRO A 82 4.43 -8.76 -15.47
C PRO A 82 2.98 -8.39 -15.81
N ASN A 83 2.03 -8.49 -14.88
CA ASN A 83 0.64 -8.13 -15.08
C ASN A 83 0.02 -7.67 -13.76
N ARG A 84 -1.25 -7.24 -13.79
CA ARG A 84 -2.00 -6.83 -12.60
C ARG A 84 -3.06 -7.87 -12.22
N ASN A 85 -2.90 -9.14 -12.59
CA ASN A 85 -3.93 -10.13 -12.33
C ASN A 85 -4.06 -10.42 -10.83
N SER A 86 -5.25 -10.85 -10.39
CA SER A 86 -5.55 -11.24 -9.02
C SER A 86 -4.73 -12.43 -8.51
N ASP A 87 -4.18 -13.24 -9.43
CA ASP A 87 -3.33 -14.36 -9.05
C ASP A 87 -2.02 -13.92 -8.39
N ASN A 88 -1.54 -12.71 -8.69
CA ASN A 88 -0.30 -12.19 -8.10
C ASN A 88 -0.40 -12.00 -6.58
N PRO A 89 -1.35 -11.20 -6.03
CA PRO A 89 -1.51 -11.09 -4.58
C PRO A 89 -1.95 -12.41 -3.95
N LYS A 90 -2.72 -13.24 -4.67
CA LYS A 90 -3.12 -14.56 -4.19
C LYS A 90 -1.93 -15.49 -3.95
N GLU A 91 -0.97 -15.51 -4.87
CA GLU A 91 0.27 -16.27 -4.71
C GLU A 91 1.15 -15.68 -3.61
N TYR A 92 1.35 -14.35 -3.62
CA TYR A 92 2.26 -13.68 -2.71
C TYR A 92 1.80 -13.71 -1.24
N LEU A 93 0.49 -13.59 -1.00
CA LEU A 93 -0.11 -13.62 0.33
C LEU A 93 -0.62 -15.00 0.75
N LYS A 94 -0.19 -16.06 0.06
CA LYS A 94 -0.61 -17.42 0.38
C LYS A 94 -0.22 -17.76 1.83
N GLY A 95 -1.23 -18.12 2.64
CA GLY A 95 -1.04 -18.48 4.05
C GLY A 95 -1.22 -17.32 5.03
N PHE A 96 -1.37 -16.07 4.55
CA PHE A 96 -1.74 -14.95 5.40
C PHE A 96 -3.22 -15.04 5.81
N SER A 97 -3.51 -14.73 7.08
CA SER A 97 -4.87 -14.60 7.61
C SER A 97 -4.92 -13.40 8.54
N GLY A 98 -5.72 -12.39 8.18
CA GLY A 98 -5.72 -11.11 8.88
C GLY A 98 -6.41 -10.01 8.10
N TYR A 99 -6.03 -8.76 8.36
CA TYR A 99 -6.59 -7.59 7.71
C TYR A 99 -5.64 -7.06 6.63
N LEU A 100 -6.13 -6.98 5.40
CA LEU A 100 -5.38 -6.43 4.28
C LEU A 100 -5.91 -5.03 3.95
N ILE A 101 -5.05 -4.01 4.07
CA ILE A 101 -5.38 -2.62 3.82
C ILE A 101 -4.94 -2.22 2.41
N THR A 102 -5.89 -1.97 1.51
CA THR A 102 -5.62 -1.69 0.09
C THR A 102 -6.39 -0.46 -0.42
N ASP A 103 -6.19 -0.10 -1.68
CA ASP A 103 -6.93 0.95 -2.39
C ASP A 103 -8.32 0.50 -2.89
N ALA A 104 -8.81 -0.67 -2.46
CA ALA A 104 -10.01 -1.35 -2.96
C ALA A 104 -9.90 -1.89 -4.39
N TYR A 105 -8.68 -2.12 -4.90
CA TYR A 105 -8.48 -2.84 -6.15
C TYR A 105 -9.09 -4.26 -6.07
N ALA A 106 -9.94 -4.60 -7.05
CA ALA A 106 -10.65 -5.88 -7.07
C ALA A 106 -9.74 -7.11 -7.11
N GLY A 107 -8.45 -6.96 -7.47
CA GLY A 107 -7.49 -8.06 -7.45
C GLY A 107 -7.26 -8.66 -6.05
N TYR A 108 -7.61 -7.94 -4.99
CA TYR A 108 -7.51 -8.39 -3.59
C TYR A 108 -8.80 -9.06 -3.05
N ASN A 109 -9.89 -9.10 -3.82
CA ASN A 109 -11.20 -9.50 -3.29
C ASN A 109 -11.34 -11.00 -2.95
N HIS A 110 -10.47 -11.86 -3.49
CA HIS A 110 -10.62 -13.31 -3.42
C HIS A 110 -9.43 -13.99 -2.73
N LEU A 111 -9.06 -13.46 -1.56
CA LEU A 111 -8.01 -13.99 -0.70
C LEU A 111 -8.64 -14.72 0.49
N GLU A 112 -8.29 -16.00 0.66
CA GLU A 112 -8.80 -16.83 1.74
C GLU A 112 -8.21 -16.41 3.09
N GLY A 113 -9.02 -16.38 4.15
CA GLY A 113 -8.57 -15.96 5.49
C GLY A 113 -8.34 -14.45 5.65
N VAL A 114 -8.59 -13.65 4.61
CA VAL A 114 -8.30 -12.21 4.60
C VAL A 114 -9.57 -11.38 4.71
N THR A 115 -9.55 -10.42 5.63
CA THR A 115 -10.55 -9.35 5.71
C THR A 115 -10.02 -8.11 5.00
N ASN A 116 -10.69 -7.70 3.93
CA ASN A 116 -10.34 -6.47 3.22
C ASN A 116 -10.71 -5.23 4.04
N VAL A 117 -9.77 -4.30 4.17
CA VAL A 117 -9.94 -2.97 4.76
C VAL A 117 -9.48 -1.95 3.72
N TYR A 118 -10.18 -0.83 3.61
CA TYR A 118 -9.93 0.12 2.52
C TYR A 118 -9.31 1.42 3.01
N CYS A 119 -8.32 1.89 2.25
CA CYS A 119 -7.52 3.05 2.60
C CYS A 119 -8.28 4.36 2.37
N TRP A 120 -8.48 5.12 3.45
CA TRP A 120 -9.12 6.45 3.40
C TRP A 120 -8.35 7.46 2.55
N ALA A 121 -7.03 7.34 2.42
CA ALA A 121 -6.26 8.21 1.54
C ALA A 121 -6.61 7.98 0.06
N HIS A 122 -6.82 6.72 -0.33
CA HIS A 122 -7.28 6.35 -1.67
C HIS A 122 -8.72 6.79 -1.92
N ALA A 123 -9.62 6.57 -0.97
CA ALA A 123 -10.99 7.09 -1.05
C ALA A 123 -11.01 8.62 -1.23
N ARG A 124 -10.25 9.36 -0.42
CA ARG A 124 -10.14 10.82 -0.53
C ARG A 124 -9.63 11.27 -1.89
N ARG A 125 -8.62 10.58 -2.45
CA ARG A 125 -8.08 10.88 -3.79
C ARG A 125 -9.19 10.82 -4.84
N LYS A 126 -10.08 9.83 -4.78
CA LYS A 126 -11.20 9.69 -5.72
C LYS A 126 -12.21 10.84 -5.63
N PHE A 127 -12.52 11.32 -4.42
CA PHE A 127 -13.35 12.52 -4.27
C PHE A 127 -12.68 13.77 -4.83
N VAL A 128 -11.37 13.92 -4.67
CA VAL A 128 -10.60 15.03 -5.25
C VAL A 128 -10.60 14.96 -6.78
N GLU A 129 -10.40 13.78 -7.36
CA GLU A 129 -10.43 13.55 -8.81
C GLU A 129 -11.80 13.83 -9.41
N ALA A 130 -12.87 13.65 -8.65
CA ALA A 130 -14.24 13.93 -9.07
C ALA A 130 -14.60 15.44 -9.08
N LEU A 131 -13.77 16.30 -8.48
CA LEU A 131 -14.00 17.75 -8.53
C LEU A 131 -13.68 18.30 -9.93
N PRO A 132 -14.46 19.27 -10.43
CA PRO A 132 -14.12 19.95 -11.67
C PRO A 132 -12.79 20.73 -11.55
N LYS A 133 -12.11 20.93 -12.68
CA LYS A 133 -10.87 21.72 -12.72
C LYS A 133 -11.11 23.18 -12.29
N ASP A 134 -12.24 23.75 -12.68
CA ASP A 134 -12.69 25.06 -12.20
C ASP A 134 -13.47 24.87 -10.90
N ARG A 135 -12.90 25.33 -9.78
CA ARG A 135 -13.43 25.10 -8.42
C ARG A 135 -14.44 26.16 -7.98
N LYS A 136 -15.02 26.92 -8.90
CA LYS A 136 -16.03 27.93 -8.57
C LYS A 136 -17.36 27.29 -8.20
N GLY A 137 -17.91 27.68 -7.05
CA GLY A 137 -19.27 27.31 -6.63
C GLY A 137 -19.47 25.84 -6.22
N ILE A 138 -18.39 25.11 -5.90
CA ILE A 138 -18.47 23.68 -5.54
C ILE A 138 -18.27 23.41 -4.04
N GLU A 139 -18.23 24.46 -3.22
CA GLU A 139 -17.96 24.38 -1.77
C GLU A 139 -18.94 23.42 -1.07
N ASP A 140 -20.20 23.41 -1.50
CA ASP A 140 -21.25 22.53 -0.95
C ASP A 140 -21.38 21.17 -1.67
N SER A 141 -20.48 20.85 -2.61
CA SER A 141 -20.54 19.57 -3.33
C SER A 141 -20.30 18.37 -2.39
N LEU A 142 -20.89 17.22 -2.74
CA LEU A 142 -20.70 15.97 -2.00
C LEU A 142 -19.23 15.58 -1.87
N SER A 143 -18.44 15.81 -2.93
CA SER A 143 -17.00 15.56 -2.94
C SER A 143 -16.25 16.46 -1.95
N CYS A 144 -16.57 17.76 -1.88
CA CYS A 144 -15.97 18.66 -0.89
C CYS A 144 -16.32 18.24 0.55
N ARG A 145 -17.59 17.93 0.82
CA ARG A 145 -18.05 17.43 2.12
C ARG A 145 -17.34 16.13 2.51
N ALA A 146 -17.19 15.19 1.59
CA ALA A 146 -16.46 13.94 1.82
C ALA A 146 -14.98 14.20 2.13
N ILE A 147 -14.30 15.06 1.36
CA ILE A 147 -12.90 15.44 1.58
C ILE A 147 -12.71 16.06 2.97
N GLU A 148 -13.62 16.93 3.40
CA GLU A 148 -13.57 17.57 4.71
C GLU A 148 -13.77 16.54 5.83
N LYS A 149 -14.79 15.68 5.74
CA LYS A 149 -15.06 14.62 6.72
C LYS A 149 -13.87 13.66 6.86
N ILE A 150 -13.27 13.23 5.74
CA ILE A 150 -12.06 12.39 5.78
C ILE A 150 -10.87 13.18 6.37
N GLY A 151 -10.78 14.48 6.08
CA GLY A 151 -9.79 15.36 6.70
C GLY A 151 -9.87 15.38 8.23
N LYS A 152 -11.08 15.35 8.80
CA LYS A 152 -11.29 15.25 10.26
C LYS A 152 -10.76 13.93 10.82
N LEU A 153 -10.94 12.82 10.12
CA LEU A 153 -10.34 11.52 10.51
C LEU A 153 -8.81 11.61 10.55
N PHE A 154 -8.18 12.21 9.54
CA PHE A 154 -6.72 12.39 9.51
C PHE A 154 -6.21 13.32 10.61
N ALA A 155 -6.98 14.35 10.96
CA ALA A 155 -6.63 15.23 12.07
C ALA A 155 -6.62 14.47 13.41
N ILE A 156 -7.58 13.56 13.64
CA ILE A 156 -7.60 12.68 14.80
C ILE A 156 -6.35 11.79 14.81
N GLU A 157 -6.06 11.08 13.71
CA GLU A 157 -4.90 10.19 13.63
C GLU A 157 -3.57 10.93 13.88
N LYS A 158 -3.44 12.15 13.36
CA LYS A 158 -2.26 12.99 13.62
C LYS A 158 -2.13 13.38 15.09
N LYS A 159 -3.23 13.70 15.77
CA LYS A 159 -3.24 14.07 17.19
C LYS A 159 -2.83 12.90 18.10
N ILE A 160 -3.17 11.67 17.71
CA ILE A 160 -2.95 10.47 18.54
C ILE A 160 -1.71 9.67 18.14
N ALA A 161 -0.90 10.14 17.17
CA ALA A 161 0.17 9.37 16.55
C ALA A 161 1.16 8.75 17.55
N ASP A 162 1.53 9.49 18.59
CA ASP A 162 2.53 9.09 19.59
C ASP A 162 1.92 8.46 20.85
N MET A 163 0.60 8.28 20.90
CA MET A 163 -0.09 7.65 22.02
C MET A 163 0.03 6.12 21.98
N ASP A 164 -0.20 5.46 23.12
CA ASP A 164 -0.26 4.01 23.19
C ASP A 164 -1.50 3.44 22.48
N CYS A 165 -1.52 2.12 22.29
CA CYS A 165 -2.57 1.43 21.54
C CYS A 165 -3.95 1.54 22.19
N GLU A 166 -4.05 1.53 23.52
CA GLU A 166 -5.34 1.58 24.21
C GLU A 166 -5.93 2.99 24.15
N GLU A 167 -5.11 4.02 24.30
CA GLU A 167 -5.56 5.40 24.17
C GLU A 167 -5.96 5.73 22.73
N LYS A 168 -5.16 5.28 21.75
CA LYS A 168 -5.54 5.37 20.32
C LYS A 168 -6.89 4.74 20.06
N LYS A 169 -7.12 3.52 20.58
CA LYS A 169 -8.39 2.81 20.44
C LYS A 169 -9.53 3.59 21.08
N ARG A 170 -9.37 4.07 22.32
CA ARG A 170 -10.37 4.85 23.05
C ARG A 170 -10.77 6.11 22.28
N ILE A 171 -9.80 6.88 21.79
CA ILE A 171 -10.06 8.10 21.01
C ILE A 171 -10.73 7.77 19.68
N ARG A 172 -10.28 6.74 18.95
CA ARG A 172 -10.94 6.30 17.70
C ARG A 172 -12.40 5.92 17.93
N GLN A 173 -12.72 5.21 19.02
CA GLN A 173 -14.11 4.85 19.34
C GLN A 173 -14.98 6.06 19.69
N ASN A 174 -14.42 7.04 20.40
CA ASN A 174 -15.19 8.21 20.85
C ASN A 174 -15.27 9.33 19.81
N GLU A 175 -14.23 9.53 19.00
CA GLU A 175 -14.12 10.66 18.06
C GLU A 175 -14.25 10.22 16.60
N ALA A 176 -13.58 9.15 16.17
CA ALA A 176 -13.56 8.73 14.76
C ALA A 176 -14.82 7.95 14.36
N VAL A 177 -15.33 7.04 15.19
CA VAL A 177 -16.53 6.23 14.88
C VAL A 177 -17.77 7.09 14.64
N PRO A 178 -18.07 8.14 15.44
CA PRO A 178 -19.18 9.04 15.11
C PRO A 178 -19.03 9.74 13.75
N LEU A 179 -17.83 10.20 13.41
CA LEU A 179 -17.54 10.80 12.10
C LEU A 179 -17.73 9.81 10.95
N LEU A 180 -17.36 8.54 11.16
CA LEU A 180 -17.59 7.48 10.18
C LEU A 180 -19.07 7.20 9.97
N LYS A 181 -19.86 7.15 11.06
CA LYS A 181 -21.33 6.98 10.94
C LYS A 181 -21.96 8.14 10.17
N ASP A 182 -21.56 9.37 10.50
CA ASP A 182 -21.97 10.59 9.80
C ASP A 182 -21.45 10.68 8.35
N PHE A 183 -20.39 9.96 8.00
CA PHE A 183 -19.92 9.87 6.61
C PHE A 183 -20.85 9.03 5.72
N PHE A 184 -21.46 7.99 6.28
CA PHE A 184 -22.32 7.04 5.55
C PHE A 184 -23.83 7.32 5.72
N THR A 185 -24.19 8.43 6.37
CA THR A 185 -25.57 8.92 6.49
C THR A 185 -25.79 10.10 5.54
#